data_AF-A0A177DA59-F1
#
_entry.id   AF-A0A177DA59-F1
#
_cell.length_a   1.000
_cell.length_b   1.000
_cell.length_c   1.000
_cell.angle_alpha   90.00
_cell.angle_beta   90.00
_cell.angle_gamma   90.00
#
_symmetry.space_group_name_H-M   'P 1'
#
loop_
_entity.id
_entity.type
_entity.pdbx_description
1 polymer ?
#
loop_
_entity_poly.entity_id
_entity_poly.type
_entity_poly.pdbx_seq_one_letter_code
_entity_poly.pdbx_strand_id
1 'polypeptide(L)'
;MERDSHRRFRDIHGSRENLISSVNDILEKALVKVVEDNAPMSLRYITPHQLSTGWLTDEHCSEYALTLPGELPPGEEYISVSYTWAHSQEIDASMPIPDYRIKDQATPDAPSRSINCPTMIFHRAWCFARARKIPYIWIDQECIYQDNAEDKERHLQIMDKIYKRSKWTVAILSKQVPDAMLSALALHSHHDDQRTRVSCFEFDTDEHPSKPRFENWPDGVDISPLYNDFKKNSDKIMSSILSDRWFTRAWTFQERLCASACVLLAPAGNKSDAAAQLPLDWIGNDVGFSFRTMCITTFFRPPAPSDNADVHRLLLESFYYERDTSKSLVHWLLFRAMERCDNLICSDRLTIYANVCSFRYKLNSTILNDIKYSYSTCLLALVMANEVKDKLTIDSPKIDPSNLNVDQNVEWYLGSKRAKQMSG
;
A
#
# COMPACT_ATOMS: atom_id res chain seq x y z
N MET A 1 5.82 21.50 6.93
CA MET A 1 5.82 21.72 5.47
C MET A 1 4.48 22.28 5.04
N GLU A 2 4.47 23.34 4.24
CA GLU A 2 3.24 23.93 3.69
C GLU A 2 2.75 23.13 2.47
N ARG A 3 1.46 22.78 2.43
CA ARG A 3 0.83 22.13 1.28
C ARG A 3 0.34 23.19 0.28
N ASP A 4 1.16 23.47 -0.72
CA ASP A 4 1.00 24.58 -1.66
C ASP A 4 0.90 24.15 -3.13
N SER A 5 0.52 22.89 -3.39
CA SER A 5 0.40 22.27 -4.72
C SER A 5 -0.43 23.08 -5.73
N HIS A 6 -1.37 23.88 -5.25
CA HIS A 6 -2.24 24.74 -6.05
C HIS A 6 -1.60 26.09 -6.44
N ARG A 7 -0.57 26.54 -5.71
CA ARG A 7 0.09 27.83 -5.93
C ARG A 7 1.09 27.73 -7.09
N ARG A 8 1.28 28.82 -7.83
CA ARG A 8 2.36 28.91 -8.83
C ARG A 8 3.67 29.19 -8.11
N PHE A 9 4.79 28.80 -8.70
CA PHE A 9 6.10 29.09 -8.11
C PHE A 9 6.37 30.59 -7.93
N ARG A 10 5.82 31.46 -8.80
CA ARG A 10 5.88 32.92 -8.65
C ARG A 10 5.18 33.38 -7.37
N ASP A 11 4.06 32.76 -7.01
CA ASP A 11 3.31 33.13 -5.80
C ASP A 11 4.02 32.64 -4.52
N ILE A 12 4.92 31.64 -4.63
CA ILE A 12 5.71 31.09 -3.51
C ILE A 12 7.03 31.86 -3.35
N HIS A 13 7.75 32.11 -4.45
CA HIS A 13 9.14 32.59 -4.43
C HIS A 13 9.32 34.02 -4.96
N GLY A 14 8.32 34.59 -5.63
CA GLY A 14 8.37 35.91 -6.26
C GLY A 14 9.15 35.97 -7.57
N SER A 15 10.33 35.34 -7.62
CA SER A 15 11.22 35.30 -8.79
C SER A 15 11.79 33.90 -9.06
N ARG A 16 12.38 33.73 -10.24
CA ARG A 16 13.04 32.48 -10.64
C ARG A 16 14.31 32.24 -9.82
N GLU A 17 15.08 33.29 -9.56
CA GLU A 17 16.34 33.22 -8.82
C GLU A 17 16.11 32.70 -7.40
N ASN A 18 15.03 33.15 -6.75
CA ASN A 18 14.63 32.70 -5.42
C ASN A 18 14.18 31.23 -5.42
N LEU A 19 13.44 30.80 -6.47
CA LEU A 19 13.08 29.39 -6.65
C LEU A 19 14.34 28.51 -6.79
N ILE A 20 15.28 28.91 -7.64
CA ILE A 20 16.54 28.17 -7.85
C ILE A 20 17.35 28.10 -6.56
N SER A 21 17.47 29.22 -5.85
CA SER A 21 18.14 29.28 -4.54
C SER A 21 17.50 28.31 -3.53
N SER A 22 16.17 28.29 -3.45
CA SER A 22 15.43 27.39 -2.56
C SER A 22 15.60 25.91 -2.93
N VAL A 23 15.58 25.59 -4.23
CA VAL A 23 15.83 24.23 -4.71
C VAL A 23 17.24 23.79 -4.32
N ASN A 24 18.26 24.63 -4.53
CA ASN A 24 19.63 24.31 -4.15
C ASN A 24 19.79 24.12 -2.64
N ASP A 25 19.16 24.97 -1.82
CA ASP A 25 19.15 24.85 -0.35
C ASP A 25 18.54 23.51 0.12
N ILE A 26 17.41 23.10 -0.48
CA ILE A 26 16.78 21.81 -0.19
C ILE A 26 17.71 20.65 -0.58
N LEU A 27 18.33 20.71 -1.76
CA LEU A 27 19.22 19.68 -2.24
C LEU A 27 20.51 19.57 -1.41
N GLU A 28 21.01 20.69 -0.88
CA GLU A 28 22.18 20.70 -0.01
C GLU A 28 21.86 20.09 1.36
N LYS A 29 20.71 20.42 1.94
CA LYS A 29 20.35 20.03 3.31
C LYS A 29 19.75 18.64 3.43
N ALA A 30 18.95 18.21 2.46
CA ALA A 30 18.08 17.05 2.62
C ALA A 30 18.33 15.93 1.61
N LEU A 31 19.17 16.13 0.59
CA LEU A 31 19.39 15.09 -0.42
C LEU A 31 20.23 13.94 0.12
N VAL A 32 19.64 12.75 0.10
CA VAL A 32 20.28 11.50 0.47
C VAL A 32 20.36 10.60 -0.75
N LYS A 33 21.53 10.01 -1.00
CA LYS A 33 21.69 8.99 -2.03
C LYS A 33 21.46 7.63 -1.41
N VAL A 34 20.39 6.95 -1.79
CA VAL A 34 20.17 5.57 -1.39
C VAL A 34 21.05 4.69 -2.27
N VAL A 35 22.05 4.05 -1.67
CA VAL A 35 22.92 3.12 -2.38
C VAL A 35 22.11 1.86 -2.71
N GLU A 36 21.94 1.59 -4.00
CA GLU A 36 21.48 0.30 -4.49
C GLU A 36 22.63 -0.66 -4.40
N ASP A 37 22.66 -1.45 -3.34
CA ASP A 37 23.32 -2.74 -3.43
C ASP A 37 22.27 -3.82 -3.16
N ASN A 38 22.47 -4.98 -3.77
CA ASN A 38 21.83 -6.24 -3.39
C ASN A 38 22.16 -6.67 -1.95
N ALA A 39 22.67 -5.74 -1.13
CA ALA A 39 22.93 -5.91 0.28
C ALA A 39 21.65 -6.43 0.98
N PRO A 40 21.82 -7.38 1.91
CA PRO A 40 20.76 -7.80 2.81
C PRO A 40 20.20 -6.56 3.51
N MET A 41 18.87 -6.42 3.53
CA MET A 41 18.27 -5.35 4.31
C MET A 41 18.48 -5.68 5.78
N SER A 42 19.02 -4.73 6.55
CA SER A 42 19.15 -4.85 7.99
C SER A 42 17.77 -4.59 8.65
N LEU A 43 16.84 -5.51 8.41
CA LEU A 43 15.49 -5.50 9.01
C LEU A 43 15.47 -6.40 10.23
N ARG A 44 14.53 -6.11 11.12
CA ARG A 44 14.15 -7.00 12.23
C ARG A 44 12.79 -7.59 11.92
N TYR A 45 12.55 -8.79 12.39
CA TYR A 45 11.31 -9.52 12.16
C TYR A 45 10.74 -10.01 13.48
N ILE A 46 9.42 -10.12 13.55
CA ILE A 46 8.74 -10.80 14.63
C ILE A 46 8.65 -12.28 14.25
N THR A 47 9.06 -13.14 15.17
CA THR A 47 9.04 -14.60 15.04
C THR A 47 8.59 -15.24 16.36
N PRO A 48 8.06 -16.47 16.39
CA PRO A 48 7.73 -17.12 17.66
C PRO A 48 9.01 -17.24 18.51
N HIS A 49 8.90 -17.08 19.82
CA HIS A 49 10.07 -17.13 20.71
C HIS A 49 10.82 -18.46 20.62
N GLN A 50 10.08 -19.56 20.42
CA GLN A 50 10.62 -20.88 20.12
C GLN A 50 10.02 -21.40 18.81
N LEU A 51 10.82 -21.38 17.75
CA LEU A 51 10.52 -22.01 16.46
C LEU A 51 10.60 -23.55 16.59
N SER A 52 9.60 -24.17 17.21
CA SER A 52 9.45 -25.63 17.24
C SER A 52 8.58 -26.09 16.06
N THR A 53 8.69 -27.35 15.64
CA THR A 53 7.83 -27.91 14.56
C THR A 53 6.32 -27.79 14.83
N GLY A 54 5.91 -27.52 16.07
CA GLY A 54 4.51 -27.34 16.48
C GLY A 54 3.99 -25.89 16.44
N TRP A 55 4.81 -24.88 16.10
CA TRP A 55 4.39 -23.47 16.12
C TRP A 55 3.19 -23.17 15.21
N LEU A 56 3.02 -23.96 14.13
CA LEU A 56 1.92 -23.83 13.18
C LEU A 56 0.54 -24.12 13.80
N THR A 57 0.50 -24.97 14.82
CA THR A 57 -0.73 -25.44 15.46
C THR A 57 -0.90 -24.91 16.89
N ASP A 58 0.05 -24.11 17.37
CA ASP A 58 -0.02 -23.53 18.70
C ASP A 58 -0.89 -22.27 18.69
N GLU A 59 -2.20 -22.47 18.89
CA GLU A 59 -3.18 -21.38 19.04
C GLU A 59 -2.97 -20.56 20.33
N HIS A 60 -2.13 -21.04 21.26
CA HIS A 60 -1.80 -20.40 22.51
C HIS A 60 -0.47 -19.65 22.49
N CYS A 61 0.23 -19.60 21.35
CA CYS A 61 1.49 -18.89 21.21
C CYS A 61 1.31 -17.38 21.46
N SER A 62 1.70 -16.94 22.66
CA SER A 62 1.65 -15.55 23.12
C SER A 62 3.02 -14.88 23.18
N GLU A 63 4.11 -15.65 23.13
CA GLU A 63 5.47 -15.16 23.26
C GLU A 63 6.22 -15.14 21.92
N TYR A 64 6.68 -13.95 21.54
CA TYR A 64 7.39 -13.70 20.30
C TYR A 64 8.76 -13.08 20.58
N ALA A 65 9.66 -13.18 19.61
CA ALA A 65 10.95 -12.53 19.62
C ALA A 65 11.03 -11.52 18.47
N LEU A 66 11.72 -10.40 18.72
CA LEU A 66 12.19 -9.49 17.68
C LEU A 66 13.63 -9.87 17.34
N THR A 67 13.89 -10.23 16.08
CA THR A 67 15.21 -10.70 15.63
C THR A 67 16.28 -9.60 15.66
N LEU A 68 17.55 -9.96 15.57
CA LEU A 68 18.60 -8.97 15.32
C LEU A 68 18.50 -8.36 13.91
N PRO A 69 18.99 -7.14 13.69
CA PRO A 69 18.96 -6.51 12.37
C PRO A 69 19.72 -7.32 11.30
N GLY A 70 19.02 -7.71 10.24
CA GLY A 70 19.56 -8.51 9.14
C GLY A 70 19.50 -10.02 9.36
N GLU A 71 18.93 -10.46 10.49
CA GLU A 71 18.75 -11.87 10.82
C GLU A 71 17.43 -12.39 10.23
N LEU A 72 17.48 -12.76 8.96
CA LEU A 72 16.50 -13.62 8.30
C LEU A 72 17.24 -14.87 7.83
N PRO A 73 16.86 -16.10 8.25
CA PRO A 73 17.60 -17.28 7.83
C PRO A 73 17.60 -17.44 6.30
N PRO A 74 18.70 -17.94 5.69
CA PRO A 74 18.77 -18.10 4.24
C PRO A 74 17.65 -18.99 3.71
N GLY A 75 16.93 -18.50 2.70
CA GLY A 75 15.81 -19.22 2.09
C GLY A 75 14.46 -19.03 2.78
N GLU A 76 14.43 -18.36 3.94
CA GLU A 76 13.18 -18.00 4.60
C GLU A 76 12.51 -16.78 3.92
N GLU A 77 11.19 -16.79 3.97
CA GLU A 77 10.34 -15.72 3.49
C GLU A 77 9.74 -14.95 4.67
N TYR A 78 9.26 -13.72 4.43
CA TYR A 78 8.52 -12.96 5.44
C TYR A 78 7.27 -12.32 4.86
N ILE A 79 6.32 -12.03 5.75
CA ILE A 79 5.10 -11.28 5.47
C ILE A 79 5.28 -9.84 5.94
N SER A 80 4.90 -8.85 5.14
CA SER A 80 4.79 -7.46 5.59
C SER A 80 3.32 -7.14 5.89
N VAL A 81 3.07 -6.44 7.00
CA VAL A 81 1.70 -6.07 7.41
C VAL A 81 1.44 -4.61 7.06
N SER A 82 0.37 -4.37 6.33
CA SER A 82 -0.10 -3.04 5.95
C SER A 82 -1.40 -2.73 6.70
N TYR A 83 -1.43 -1.62 7.42
CA TYR A 83 -2.59 -1.23 8.22
C TYR A 83 -2.55 0.27 8.54
N THR A 84 -3.64 0.80 9.09
CA THR A 84 -3.65 2.16 9.61
C THR A 84 -3.35 2.16 11.10
N TRP A 85 -2.36 2.91 11.58
CA TRP A 85 -2.02 2.96 13.01
C TRP A 85 -3.21 3.27 13.95
N ALA A 86 -4.15 4.09 13.51
CA ALA A 86 -5.41 4.35 14.22
C ALA A 86 -6.48 3.28 13.90
N HIS A 87 -6.07 2.01 13.83
CA HIS A 87 -6.99 0.91 13.53
C HIS A 87 -7.92 0.74 14.72
N SER A 88 -9.21 0.99 14.50
CA SER A 88 -10.25 0.72 15.48
C SER A 88 -11.09 -0.43 14.95
N GLN A 89 -11.10 -1.53 15.69
CA GLN A 89 -11.99 -2.65 15.47
C GLN A 89 -12.48 -3.09 16.84
N GLU A 90 -13.80 -3.27 16.98
CA GLU A 90 -14.37 -3.83 18.19
C GLU A 90 -13.85 -5.25 18.38
N ILE A 91 -13.26 -5.50 19.54
CA ILE A 91 -12.86 -6.84 19.95
C ILE A 91 -14.14 -7.49 20.49
N ASP A 92 -14.62 -8.51 19.79
CA ASP A 92 -15.65 -9.38 20.34
C ASP A 92 -15.10 -10.03 21.61
N ALA A 93 -15.74 -9.75 22.75
CA ALA A 93 -15.33 -10.26 24.06
C ALA A 93 -15.35 -11.80 24.13
N SER A 94 -16.03 -12.47 23.19
CA SER A 94 -16.05 -13.93 23.07
C SER A 94 -14.83 -14.50 22.33
N MET A 95 -14.03 -13.67 21.63
CA MET A 95 -12.82 -14.12 20.95
C MET A 95 -11.65 -14.20 21.95
N PRO A 96 -11.06 -15.39 22.18
CA PRO A 96 -9.88 -15.52 23.03
C PRO A 96 -8.66 -14.92 22.32
N ILE A 97 -8.28 -13.70 22.70
CA ILE A 97 -7.06 -13.06 22.20
C ILE A 97 -5.94 -13.23 23.24
N PRO A 98 -4.81 -13.85 22.89
CA PRO A 98 -3.66 -13.98 23.78
C PRO A 98 -3.07 -12.62 24.18
N ASP A 99 -2.50 -12.54 25.39
CA ASP A 99 -1.68 -11.40 25.80
C ASP A 99 -0.31 -11.48 25.11
N TYR A 100 -0.21 -10.89 23.92
CA TYR A 100 0.99 -10.96 23.09
C TYR A 100 2.16 -10.17 23.69
N ARG A 101 3.30 -10.84 23.82
CA ARG A 101 4.55 -10.30 24.34
C ARG A 101 5.69 -10.47 23.35
N ILE A 102 6.55 -9.47 23.24
CA ILE A 102 7.74 -9.48 22.37
C ILE A 102 9.00 -9.34 23.23
N LYS A 103 9.92 -10.29 23.09
CA LYS A 103 11.28 -10.24 23.63
C LYS A 103 12.24 -9.71 22.57
N ASP A 104 12.92 -8.60 22.85
CA ASP A 104 13.93 -8.07 21.93
C ASP A 104 15.26 -8.81 22.10
N GLN A 105 15.74 -9.47 21.04
CA GLN A 105 17.01 -10.20 21.07
C GLN A 105 18.23 -9.27 21.18
N ALA A 106 18.12 -8.00 20.79
CA ALA A 106 19.19 -7.02 20.96
C ALA A 106 19.36 -6.60 22.43
N THR A 107 18.35 -6.82 23.27
CA THR A 107 18.37 -6.52 24.72
C THR A 107 17.92 -7.75 25.52
N PRO A 108 18.72 -8.84 25.54
CA PRO A 108 18.31 -10.11 26.14
C PRO A 108 18.05 -10.02 27.65
N ASP A 109 18.63 -9.04 28.34
CA ASP A 109 18.42 -8.80 29.77
C ASP A 109 17.12 -8.02 30.07
N ALA A 110 16.56 -7.31 29.09
CA ALA A 110 15.33 -6.53 29.27
C ALA A 110 14.10 -7.45 29.28
N PRO A 111 13.06 -7.19 30.11
CA PRO A 111 11.85 -8.02 30.12
C PRO A 111 11.10 -7.94 28.79
N SER A 112 10.29 -8.97 28.49
CA SER A 112 9.40 -8.95 27.33
C SER A 112 8.39 -7.80 27.45
N ARG A 113 8.24 -7.02 26.39
CA ARG A 113 7.31 -5.89 26.33
C ARG A 113 5.97 -6.30 25.74
N SER A 114 4.93 -5.51 25.99
CA SER A 114 3.69 -5.57 25.23
C SER A 114 3.91 -5.15 23.77
N ILE A 115 3.02 -5.58 22.89
CA ILE A 115 2.95 -5.09 21.50
C ILE A 115 2.59 -3.58 21.48
N ASN A 116 3.16 -2.86 20.53
CA ASN A 116 2.90 -1.45 20.25
C ASN A 116 1.75 -1.27 19.25
N CYS A 117 1.59 -2.20 18.31
CA CYS A 117 0.54 -2.16 17.31
C CYS A 117 -0.81 -2.59 17.88
N PRO A 118 -1.93 -2.21 17.23
CA PRO A 118 -3.26 -2.61 17.69
C PRO A 118 -3.38 -4.13 17.76
N THR A 119 -3.92 -4.66 18.86
CA THR A 119 -3.96 -6.10 19.13
C THR A 119 -4.58 -6.92 18.00
N MET A 120 -5.63 -6.39 17.38
CA MET A 120 -6.32 -7.08 16.29
C MET A 120 -5.49 -7.14 15.00
N ILE A 121 -4.64 -6.14 14.74
CA ILE A 121 -3.67 -6.17 13.64
C ILE A 121 -2.66 -7.29 13.86
N PHE A 122 -2.08 -7.36 15.06
CA PHE A 122 -1.11 -8.39 15.42
C PHE A 122 -1.73 -9.79 15.32
N HIS A 123 -2.91 -9.99 15.93
CA HIS A 123 -3.62 -11.26 15.95
C HIS A 123 -3.90 -11.77 14.53
N ARG A 124 -4.52 -10.93 13.69
CA ARG A 124 -4.96 -11.30 12.33
C ARG A 124 -3.77 -11.51 11.40
N ALA A 125 -2.71 -10.70 11.53
CA ALA A 125 -1.44 -10.93 10.83
C ALA A 125 -0.85 -12.30 11.16
N TRP A 126 -0.88 -12.69 12.43
CA TRP A 126 -0.38 -13.99 12.88
C TRP A 126 -1.25 -15.17 12.43
N CYS A 127 -2.57 -15.01 12.41
CA CYS A 127 -3.47 -16.00 11.83
C CYS A 127 -3.13 -16.23 10.34
N PHE A 128 -2.89 -15.15 9.59
CA PHE A 128 -2.46 -15.23 8.19
C PHE A 128 -1.10 -15.92 8.05
N ALA A 129 -0.13 -15.56 8.88
CA ALA A 129 1.22 -16.14 8.86
C ALA A 129 1.23 -17.64 9.15
N ARG A 130 0.46 -18.10 10.15
CA ARG A 130 0.25 -19.53 10.42
C ARG A 130 -0.40 -20.24 9.23
N ALA A 131 -1.46 -19.69 8.66
CA ALA A 131 -2.15 -20.26 7.51
C ALA A 131 -1.22 -20.43 6.29
N ARG A 132 -0.28 -19.50 6.09
CA ARG A 132 0.71 -19.55 5.00
C ARG A 132 2.03 -20.22 5.38
N LYS A 133 2.19 -20.69 6.62
CA LYS A 133 3.40 -21.35 7.15
C LYS A 133 4.67 -20.50 7.04
N ILE A 134 4.54 -19.18 7.22
CA ILE A 134 5.66 -18.24 7.20
C ILE A 134 5.86 -17.69 8.61
N PRO A 135 6.96 -17.99 9.31
CA PRO A 135 7.12 -17.61 10.72
C PRO A 135 7.66 -16.19 10.93
N TYR A 136 7.96 -15.45 9.87
CA TYR A 136 8.53 -14.12 9.96
C TYR A 136 7.52 -13.07 9.49
N ILE A 137 7.21 -12.13 10.38
CA ILE A 137 6.33 -11.00 10.08
C ILE A 137 7.09 -9.69 10.31
N TRP A 138 6.93 -8.75 9.40
CA TRP A 138 7.37 -7.37 9.54
C TRP A 138 6.16 -6.47 9.78
N ILE A 139 6.15 -5.79 10.93
CA ILE A 139 5.15 -4.79 11.34
C ILE A 139 5.92 -3.52 11.68
N ASP A 140 5.59 -2.40 11.04
CA ASP A 140 6.33 -1.14 11.17
C ASP A 140 6.48 -0.65 12.63
N GLN A 141 5.41 -0.66 13.42
CA GLN A 141 5.42 -0.24 14.83
C GLN A 141 6.22 -1.17 15.75
N GLU A 142 6.53 -2.38 15.30
CA GLU A 142 7.25 -3.39 16.11
C GLU A 142 8.69 -3.59 15.67
N CYS A 143 8.93 -3.54 14.35
CA CYS A 143 10.21 -3.86 13.73
C CYS A 143 11.12 -2.63 13.56
N ILE A 144 10.55 -1.42 13.64
CA ILE A 144 11.29 -0.15 13.65
C ILE A 144 11.33 0.38 15.07
N TYR A 145 12.50 0.81 15.53
CA TYR A 145 12.61 1.48 16.83
C TYR A 145 12.04 2.89 16.71
N GLN A 146 10.78 3.04 17.13
CA GLN A 146 10.02 4.27 16.92
C GLN A 146 10.63 5.48 17.66
N ASP A 147 11.39 5.30 18.73
CA ASP A 147 12.03 6.43 19.41
C ASP A 147 13.42 6.76 18.86
N ASN A 148 13.92 5.97 17.90
CA ASN A 148 15.21 6.20 17.25
C ASN A 148 15.00 6.88 15.89
N ALA A 149 15.36 8.17 15.81
CA ALA A 149 15.19 8.98 14.59
C ALA A 149 16.01 8.46 13.39
N GLU A 150 17.21 7.94 13.61
CA GLU A 150 18.05 7.39 12.55
C GLU A 150 17.47 6.08 12.00
N ASP A 151 17.03 5.19 12.89
CA ASP A 151 16.41 3.92 12.49
C ASP A 151 15.08 4.14 11.78
N LYS A 152 14.25 5.09 12.24
CA LYS A 152 13.04 5.53 11.54
C LYS A 152 13.37 6.02 10.13
N GLU A 153 14.25 7.02 10.01
CA GLU A 153 14.61 7.61 8.72
C GLU A 153 15.14 6.54 7.75
N ARG A 154 16.05 5.67 8.22
CA ARG A 154 16.57 4.56 7.42
C ARG A 154 15.47 3.67 6.87
N HIS A 155 14.47 3.30 7.66
CA HIS A 155 13.35 2.48 7.21
C HIS A 155 12.45 3.23 6.24
N LEU A 156 12.10 4.48 6.52
CA LEU A 156 11.27 5.31 5.63
C LEU A 156 11.85 5.37 4.20
N GLN A 157 13.18 5.44 4.08
CA GLN A 157 13.89 5.48 2.79
C GLN A 157 13.93 4.14 2.03
N ILE A 158 13.54 3.03 2.66
CA ILE A 158 13.55 1.69 2.03
C ILE A 158 12.20 0.98 2.10
N MET A 159 11.13 1.64 2.56
CA MET A 159 9.80 1.03 2.71
C MET A 159 9.35 0.34 1.41
N ASP A 160 9.58 0.94 0.23
CA ASP A 160 9.29 0.29 -1.05
C ASP A 160 9.91 -1.10 -1.17
N LYS A 161 11.17 -1.26 -0.75
CA LYS A 161 11.91 -2.52 -0.82
C LYS A 161 11.39 -3.54 0.18
N ILE A 162 10.94 -3.10 1.37
CA ILE A 162 10.39 -3.97 2.41
C ILE A 162 9.11 -4.65 1.88
N TYR A 163 8.19 -3.89 1.30
CA TYR A 163 6.96 -4.45 0.76
C TYR A 163 7.19 -5.22 -0.55
N LYS A 164 8.16 -4.81 -1.36
CA LYS A 164 8.52 -5.50 -2.61
C LYS A 164 9.18 -6.86 -2.40
N ARG A 165 9.99 -7.01 -1.35
CA ARG A 165 10.72 -8.25 -1.03
C ARG A 165 9.95 -9.19 -0.12
N SER A 166 8.83 -8.76 0.48
CA SER A 166 7.98 -9.67 1.23
C SER A 166 7.33 -10.68 0.27
N LYS A 167 7.04 -11.88 0.80
CA LYS A 167 6.31 -12.89 0.04
C LYS A 167 4.84 -12.49 -0.13
N TRP A 168 4.27 -11.94 0.93
CA TRP A 168 2.93 -11.38 0.96
C TRP A 168 2.95 -10.07 1.71
N THR A 169 2.23 -9.08 1.18
CA THR A 169 1.76 -7.93 1.94
C THR A 169 0.33 -8.18 2.37
N VAL A 170 0.10 -8.37 3.66
CA VAL A 170 -1.26 -8.54 4.21
C VAL A 170 -1.79 -7.19 4.67
N ALA A 171 -2.82 -6.70 4.00
CA ALA A 171 -3.52 -5.47 4.31
C ALA A 171 -4.73 -5.76 5.20
N ILE A 172 -4.65 -5.34 6.46
CA ILE A 172 -5.68 -5.68 7.45
C ILE A 172 -6.73 -4.57 7.49
N LEU A 173 -7.92 -4.88 6.98
CA LEU A 173 -9.05 -3.94 6.92
C LEU A 173 -9.86 -3.96 8.21
N SER A 174 -10.34 -2.79 8.63
CA SER A 174 -11.27 -2.63 9.76
C SER A 174 -12.73 -2.86 9.35
N LYS A 175 -13.07 -2.58 8.09
CA LYS A 175 -14.44 -2.70 7.57
C LYS A 175 -14.79 -4.15 7.25
N GLN A 176 -15.95 -4.58 7.75
CA GLN A 176 -16.49 -5.89 7.46
C GLN A 176 -16.95 -6.03 6.01
N VAL A 177 -16.78 -7.23 5.46
CA VAL A 177 -17.27 -7.62 4.14
C VAL A 177 -18.65 -8.26 4.30
N PRO A 178 -19.71 -7.70 3.68
CA PRO A 178 -21.04 -8.31 3.72
C PRO A 178 -21.10 -9.62 2.92
N ASP A 179 -21.97 -10.55 3.32
CA ASP A 179 -22.19 -11.84 2.65
C ASP A 179 -22.38 -11.74 1.14
N ALA A 180 -23.17 -10.77 0.70
CA ALA A 180 -23.40 -10.53 -0.71
C ALA A 180 -22.09 -10.29 -1.47
N MET A 181 -21.15 -9.52 -0.90
CA MET A 181 -19.84 -9.27 -1.52
C MET A 181 -19.01 -10.54 -1.65
N LEU A 182 -19.11 -11.47 -0.71
CA LEU A 182 -18.34 -12.72 -0.74
C LEU A 182 -18.63 -13.52 -2.02
N SER A 183 -19.88 -13.50 -2.51
CA SER A 183 -20.24 -14.13 -3.78
C SER A 183 -19.50 -13.53 -4.99
N ALA A 184 -19.31 -12.20 -5.01
CA ALA A 184 -18.56 -11.51 -6.05
C ALA A 184 -17.07 -11.84 -5.98
N LEU A 185 -16.51 -11.88 -4.77
CA LEU A 185 -15.13 -12.29 -4.55
C LEU A 185 -14.90 -13.73 -5.03
N ALA A 186 -15.80 -14.66 -4.72
CA ALA A 186 -15.67 -16.05 -5.12
C ALA A 186 -15.65 -16.19 -6.65
N LEU A 187 -16.55 -15.48 -7.34
CA LEU A 187 -16.59 -15.47 -8.81
C LEU A 187 -15.29 -14.95 -9.45
N HIS A 188 -14.59 -14.00 -8.82
CA HIS A 188 -13.35 -13.45 -9.36
C HIS A 188 -12.09 -14.21 -8.91
N SER A 189 -12.09 -14.85 -7.73
CA SER A 189 -10.96 -15.62 -7.21
C SER A 189 -10.70 -16.90 -8.00
N HIS A 190 -11.73 -17.54 -8.55
CA HIS A 190 -11.58 -18.75 -9.39
C HIS A 190 -10.76 -18.53 -10.69
N HIS A 191 -10.55 -17.28 -11.10
CA HIS A 191 -9.85 -16.94 -12.34
C HIS A 191 -8.35 -16.62 -12.15
N ASP A 192 -7.86 -16.42 -10.92
CA ASP A 192 -6.43 -16.08 -10.70
C ASP A 192 -5.54 -17.34 -10.64
N ASP A 193 -6.12 -18.52 -10.36
CA ASP A 193 -5.41 -19.81 -10.32
C ASP A 193 -5.20 -20.42 -11.73
N GLN A 194 -6.03 -20.02 -12.71
CA GLN A 194 -5.80 -20.33 -14.11
C GLN A 194 -5.14 -19.15 -14.79
N ARG A 195 -3.87 -19.31 -15.19
CA ARG A 195 -3.06 -18.35 -15.97
C ARG A 195 -3.65 -17.97 -17.34
N THR A 196 -4.91 -18.31 -17.59
CA THR A 196 -5.67 -18.11 -18.80
C THR A 196 -6.42 -16.79 -18.69
N ARG A 197 -6.18 -15.90 -19.66
CA ARG A 197 -6.84 -14.61 -19.86
C ARG A 197 -8.32 -14.80 -20.25
N VAL A 198 -9.09 -15.52 -19.46
CA VAL A 198 -10.55 -15.64 -19.63
C VAL A 198 -11.16 -14.57 -18.74
N SER A 199 -11.41 -13.41 -19.34
CA SER A 199 -12.33 -12.45 -18.76
C SER A 199 -13.70 -13.12 -18.65
N CYS A 200 -14.41 -12.92 -17.54
CA CYS A 200 -15.85 -13.23 -17.46
C CYS A 200 -16.70 -12.39 -18.43
N PHE A 201 -16.04 -11.56 -19.24
CA PHE A 201 -16.60 -10.76 -20.31
C PHE A 201 -15.72 -11.02 -21.54
N GLU A 202 -16.03 -12.04 -22.33
CA GLU A 202 -15.70 -11.95 -23.74
C GLU A 202 -16.31 -10.63 -24.23
N PHE A 203 -15.47 -9.72 -24.74
CA PHE A 203 -15.95 -8.53 -25.41
C PHE A 203 -16.51 -8.99 -26.76
N ASP A 204 -17.71 -9.56 -26.74
CA ASP A 204 -18.54 -9.56 -27.93
C ASP A 204 -19.23 -8.19 -27.98
N THR A 205 -18.86 -7.44 -29.00
CA THR A 205 -19.59 -6.25 -29.42
C THR A 205 -21.04 -6.65 -29.65
N ASP A 206 -21.96 -5.95 -28.98
CA ASP A 206 -23.42 -6.08 -29.12
C ASP A 206 -24.04 -7.37 -28.59
N GLU A 207 -24.11 -7.53 -27.26
CA GLU A 207 -25.31 -7.96 -26.50
C GLU A 207 -24.94 -8.13 -25.01
N HIS A 208 -25.94 -8.12 -24.12
CA HIS A 208 -25.81 -8.03 -22.66
C HIS A 208 -24.66 -8.83 -22.02
N PRO A 209 -24.01 -8.31 -20.95
CA PRO A 209 -23.00 -9.05 -20.21
C PRO A 209 -23.53 -10.44 -19.81
N SER A 210 -22.88 -11.49 -20.31
CA SER A 210 -23.24 -12.88 -20.07
C SER A 210 -23.41 -13.16 -18.58
N LYS A 211 -24.45 -13.91 -18.21
CA LYS A 211 -24.68 -14.33 -16.81
C LYS A 211 -23.43 -15.05 -16.29
N PRO A 212 -23.03 -14.84 -15.02
CA PRO A 212 -21.95 -15.61 -14.42
C PRO A 212 -22.31 -17.11 -14.48
N ARG A 213 -21.35 -17.94 -14.88
CA ARG A 213 -21.52 -19.39 -14.90
C ARG A 213 -21.15 -19.94 -13.52
N PHE A 214 -22.08 -20.65 -12.90
CA PHE A 214 -21.91 -21.29 -11.59
C PHE A 214 -21.53 -22.77 -11.70
N GLU A 215 -21.07 -23.21 -12.86
CA GLU A 215 -20.93 -24.62 -13.27
C GLU A 215 -19.88 -25.42 -12.45
N ASN A 216 -19.09 -24.76 -11.58
CA ASN A 216 -18.04 -25.39 -10.75
C ASN A 216 -18.26 -25.18 -9.24
N TRP A 217 -19.48 -24.83 -8.84
CA TRP A 217 -19.81 -24.59 -7.44
C TRP A 217 -20.10 -25.91 -6.71
N PRO A 218 -19.78 -26.06 -5.39
CA PRO A 218 -20.17 -27.24 -4.62
C PRO A 218 -21.64 -27.62 -4.83
N ASP A 219 -21.88 -28.91 -5.13
CA ASP A 219 -23.21 -29.42 -5.44
C ASP A 219 -24.22 -29.04 -4.34
N GLY A 220 -25.30 -28.36 -4.74
CA GLY A 220 -26.42 -28.01 -3.85
C GLY A 220 -26.33 -26.64 -3.16
N VAL A 221 -25.26 -25.86 -3.37
CA VAL A 221 -25.18 -24.51 -2.80
C VAL A 221 -25.67 -23.46 -3.81
N ASP A 222 -26.85 -22.87 -3.56
CA ASP A 222 -27.38 -21.79 -4.38
C ASP A 222 -26.84 -20.42 -3.93
N ILE A 223 -25.90 -19.86 -4.69
CA ILE A 223 -25.35 -18.52 -4.45
C ILE A 223 -26.06 -17.41 -5.22
N SER A 224 -27.06 -17.75 -6.04
CA SER A 224 -27.83 -16.79 -6.83
C SER A 224 -28.44 -15.67 -5.96
N PRO A 225 -29.00 -15.95 -4.76
CA PRO A 225 -29.52 -14.91 -3.89
C PRO A 225 -28.44 -13.91 -3.46
N LEU A 226 -27.27 -14.38 -3.03
CA LEU A 226 -26.15 -13.55 -2.61
C LEU A 226 -25.64 -12.68 -3.77
N TYR A 227 -25.47 -13.29 -4.95
CA TYR A 227 -25.00 -12.56 -6.13
C TYR A 227 -26.01 -11.53 -6.63
N ASN A 228 -27.30 -11.86 -6.62
CA ASN A 228 -28.37 -10.93 -6.99
C ASN A 228 -28.45 -9.77 -6.01
N ASP A 229 -28.28 -10.02 -4.71
CA ASP A 229 -28.21 -8.97 -3.69
C ASP A 229 -27.00 -8.06 -3.92
N PHE A 230 -25.82 -8.65 -4.16
CA PHE A 230 -24.62 -7.87 -4.51
C PHE A 230 -24.83 -7.05 -5.77
N LYS A 231 -25.43 -7.61 -6.81
CA LYS A 231 -25.71 -6.90 -8.06
C LYS A 231 -26.67 -5.73 -7.86
N LYS A 232 -27.68 -5.91 -7.01
CA LYS A 232 -28.66 -4.86 -6.69
C LYS A 232 -28.05 -3.75 -5.83
N ASN A 233 -27.14 -4.10 -4.93
CA ASN A 233 -26.62 -3.21 -3.88
C ASN A 233 -25.11 -2.92 -4.01
N SER A 234 -24.50 -3.15 -5.19
CA SER A 234 -23.04 -3.14 -5.38
C SER A 234 -22.43 -1.81 -4.94
N ASP A 235 -23.05 -0.70 -5.27
CA ASP A 235 -22.51 0.63 -4.97
C ASP A 235 -22.44 0.87 -3.47
N LYS A 236 -23.49 0.50 -2.73
CA LYS A 236 -23.53 0.64 -1.27
C LYS A 236 -22.54 -0.31 -0.59
N ILE A 237 -22.44 -1.55 -1.06
CA ILE A 237 -21.54 -2.56 -0.52
C ILE A 237 -20.07 -2.17 -0.75
N MET A 238 -19.73 -1.82 -1.99
CA MET A 238 -18.38 -1.34 -2.36
C MET A 238 -18.06 -0.06 -1.59
N SER A 239 -18.97 0.90 -1.54
CA SER A 239 -18.79 2.14 -0.78
C SER A 239 -18.54 1.87 0.71
N SER A 240 -19.16 0.83 1.29
CA SER A 240 -18.94 0.47 2.69
C SER A 240 -17.52 -0.05 2.92
N ILE A 241 -17.03 -0.97 2.08
CA ILE A 241 -15.67 -1.52 2.20
C ILE A 241 -14.62 -0.46 1.88
N LEU A 242 -14.83 0.32 0.81
CA LEU A 242 -13.92 1.38 0.36
C LEU A 242 -13.88 2.59 1.28
N SER A 243 -14.83 2.71 2.22
CA SER A 243 -14.76 3.67 3.32
C SER A 243 -13.69 3.32 4.37
N ASP A 244 -13.05 2.15 4.26
CA ASP A 244 -11.90 1.83 5.11
C ASP A 244 -10.75 2.82 4.86
N ARG A 245 -10.22 3.40 5.94
CA ARG A 245 -9.15 4.39 5.87
C ARG A 245 -7.87 3.83 5.22
N TRP A 246 -7.71 2.51 5.19
CA TRP A 246 -6.61 1.86 4.47
C TRP A 246 -6.55 2.26 2.99
N PHE A 247 -7.69 2.47 2.32
CA PHE A 247 -7.69 2.84 0.90
C PHE A 247 -7.21 4.27 0.65
N THR A 248 -7.42 5.18 1.61
CA THR A 248 -7.15 6.61 1.48
C THR A 248 -5.87 7.07 2.16
N ARG A 249 -5.29 6.31 3.11
CA ARG A 249 -4.02 6.66 3.74
C ARG A 249 -2.86 6.62 2.73
N ALA A 250 -1.97 7.59 2.78
CA ALA A 250 -0.89 7.69 1.80
C ALA A 250 0.20 6.62 1.95
N TRP A 251 0.57 6.27 3.18
CA TRP A 251 1.53 5.18 3.41
C TRP A 251 1.00 3.86 2.85
N THR A 252 -0.26 3.50 3.12
CA THR A 252 -0.88 2.28 2.57
C THR A 252 -1.01 2.31 1.05
N PHE A 253 -1.10 3.49 0.42
CA PHE A 253 -0.99 3.65 -1.03
C PHE A 253 0.37 3.21 -1.57
N GLN A 254 1.46 3.60 -0.91
CA GLN A 254 2.80 3.12 -1.27
C GLN A 254 2.91 1.61 -1.10
N GLU A 255 2.45 1.11 0.05
CA GLU A 255 2.60 -0.28 0.48
C GLU A 255 1.96 -1.24 -0.52
N ARG A 256 0.73 -0.94 -0.96
CA ARG A 256 0.02 -1.77 -1.94
C ARG A 256 0.61 -1.69 -3.35
N LEU A 257 1.18 -0.55 -3.76
CA LEU A 257 1.83 -0.42 -5.07
C LEU A 257 3.20 -1.10 -5.13
N CYS A 258 3.91 -1.12 -4.01
CA CYS A 258 5.25 -1.73 -3.95
C CYS A 258 5.20 -3.22 -3.63
N ALA A 259 4.08 -3.72 -3.09
CA ALA A 259 3.89 -5.12 -2.77
C ALA A 259 4.07 -6.04 -4.00
N SER A 260 4.81 -7.13 -3.83
CA SER A 260 4.89 -8.20 -4.83
C SER A 260 3.55 -8.95 -4.98
N ALA A 261 2.89 -9.19 -3.86
CA ALA A 261 1.56 -9.77 -3.76
C ALA A 261 0.81 -9.14 -2.57
N CYS A 262 -0.24 -8.38 -2.85
CA CYS A 262 -1.04 -7.70 -1.83
C CYS A 262 -2.37 -8.44 -1.59
N VAL A 263 -2.57 -8.96 -0.39
CA VAL A 263 -3.81 -9.62 0.05
C VAL A 263 -4.53 -8.70 1.02
N LEU A 264 -5.78 -8.38 0.72
CA LEU A 264 -6.71 -7.74 1.64
C LEU A 264 -7.28 -8.82 2.57
N LEU A 265 -7.16 -8.60 3.87
CA LEU A 265 -7.72 -9.44 4.91
C LEU A 265 -8.82 -8.65 5.61
N ALA A 266 -10.07 -9.09 5.42
CA ALA A 266 -11.23 -8.36 5.88
C ALA A 266 -12.14 -9.25 6.73
N PRO A 267 -12.71 -8.72 7.84
CA PRO A 267 -13.61 -9.50 8.66
C PRO A 267 -14.90 -9.80 7.88
N ALA A 268 -15.23 -11.07 7.72
CA ALA A 268 -16.57 -11.47 7.32
C ALA A 268 -17.37 -11.58 8.62
N GLY A 269 -18.46 -10.84 8.77
CA GLY A 269 -19.29 -10.91 9.98
C GLY A 269 -19.96 -12.29 10.15
N ASN A 270 -21.17 -12.31 10.70
CA ASN A 270 -21.97 -13.54 10.75
C ASN A 270 -22.37 -13.96 9.33
N LYS A 271 -21.60 -14.89 8.76
CA LYS A 271 -21.82 -15.43 7.42
C LYS A 271 -22.91 -16.50 7.41
N SER A 272 -23.77 -16.43 6.40
CA SER A 272 -24.77 -17.46 6.09
C SER A 272 -24.12 -18.78 5.68
N ASP A 273 -24.87 -19.88 5.79
CA ASP A 273 -24.37 -21.22 5.41
C ASP A 273 -23.91 -21.27 3.94
N ALA A 274 -24.59 -20.56 3.05
CA ALA A 274 -24.19 -20.44 1.65
C ALA A 274 -22.87 -19.67 1.49
N ALA A 275 -22.69 -18.58 2.25
CA ALA A 275 -21.45 -17.81 2.27
C ALA A 275 -20.27 -18.59 2.88
N ALA A 276 -20.53 -19.37 3.92
CA ALA A 276 -19.52 -20.22 4.57
C ALA A 276 -18.99 -21.35 3.67
N GLN A 277 -19.79 -21.77 2.69
CA GLN A 277 -19.43 -22.80 1.72
C GLN A 277 -18.73 -22.25 0.47
N LEU A 278 -18.54 -20.94 0.34
CA LEU A 278 -17.79 -20.35 -0.76
C LEU A 278 -16.31 -20.76 -0.67
N PRO A 279 -15.67 -21.18 -1.78
CA PRO A 279 -14.25 -21.57 -1.83
C PRO A 279 -13.36 -20.31 -1.85
N LEU A 280 -13.43 -19.55 -0.77
CA LEU A 280 -12.62 -18.36 -0.51
C LEU A 280 -11.45 -18.71 0.42
N ASP A 281 -10.44 -17.85 0.45
CA ASP A 281 -9.30 -17.99 1.36
C ASP A 281 -9.70 -17.56 2.77
N TRP A 282 -10.30 -18.48 3.52
CA TRP A 282 -10.77 -18.25 4.88
C TRP A 282 -9.62 -18.34 5.89
N ILE A 283 -9.44 -17.29 6.71
CA ILE A 283 -8.40 -17.21 7.73
C ILE A 283 -9.06 -16.81 9.05
N GLY A 284 -9.44 -17.81 9.83
CA GLY A 284 -10.31 -17.60 11.00
C GLY A 284 -11.67 -17.02 10.59
N ASN A 285 -12.03 -15.86 11.13
CA ASN A 285 -13.25 -15.13 10.77
C ASN A 285 -13.07 -14.13 9.62
N ASP A 286 -11.86 -14.06 9.06
CA ASP A 286 -11.58 -13.18 7.93
C ASP A 286 -11.66 -13.91 6.61
N VAL A 287 -11.95 -13.14 5.57
CA VAL A 287 -11.76 -13.53 4.18
C VAL A 287 -10.51 -12.82 3.63
N GLY A 288 -9.61 -13.61 3.04
CA GLY A 288 -8.48 -13.14 2.25
C GLY A 288 -8.85 -13.02 0.77
N PHE A 289 -8.49 -11.91 0.13
CA PHE A 289 -8.62 -11.75 -1.32
C PHE A 289 -7.57 -10.77 -1.86
N SER A 290 -7.12 -10.96 -3.09
CA SER A 290 -6.10 -10.11 -3.69
C SER A 290 -6.60 -8.67 -3.89
N PHE A 291 -5.73 -7.68 -3.61
CA PHE A 291 -6.00 -6.28 -3.92
C PHE A 291 -6.28 -6.07 -5.42
N ARG A 292 -5.65 -6.88 -6.28
CA ARG A 292 -5.89 -6.90 -7.72
C ARG A 292 -7.33 -7.28 -8.05
N THR A 293 -7.89 -8.28 -7.35
CA THR A 293 -9.29 -8.69 -7.48
C THR A 293 -10.23 -7.55 -7.14
N MET A 294 -9.91 -6.77 -6.09
CA MET A 294 -10.67 -5.56 -5.72
C MET A 294 -10.62 -4.48 -6.81
N CYS A 295 -9.45 -4.24 -7.42
CA CYS A 295 -9.29 -3.30 -8.53
C CYS A 295 -10.11 -3.73 -9.76
N ILE A 296 -10.06 -5.02 -10.11
CA ILE A 296 -10.82 -5.60 -11.24
C ILE A 296 -12.33 -5.48 -11.00
N THR A 297 -12.80 -5.87 -9.82
CA THR A 297 -14.22 -5.79 -9.43
C THR A 297 -14.73 -4.35 -9.57
N THR A 298 -13.93 -3.39 -9.13
CA THR A 298 -14.23 -1.95 -9.23
C THR A 298 -14.22 -1.44 -10.67
N PHE A 299 -13.29 -1.92 -11.51
CA PHE A 299 -13.20 -1.52 -12.92
C PHE A 299 -14.43 -1.95 -13.72
N PHE A 300 -14.89 -3.19 -13.54
CA PHE A 300 -16.05 -3.73 -14.26
C PHE A 300 -17.40 -3.26 -13.71
N ARG A 301 -17.43 -2.81 -12.45
CA ARG A 301 -18.60 -2.20 -11.83
C ARG A 301 -18.23 -0.85 -11.23
N PRO A 302 -18.02 0.17 -12.09
CA PRO A 302 -17.81 1.51 -11.58
C PRO A 302 -19.07 1.91 -10.81
N PRO A 303 -18.92 2.43 -9.58
CA PRO A 303 -20.06 2.86 -8.79
C PRO A 303 -20.76 4.05 -9.47
N ALA A 304 -22.01 4.30 -9.10
CA ALA A 304 -22.61 5.61 -9.34
C ALA A 304 -21.74 6.74 -8.75
N PRO A 305 -21.85 7.98 -9.29
CA PRO A 305 -21.21 9.16 -8.69
C PRO A 305 -21.61 9.26 -7.21
N SER A 306 -20.67 9.04 -6.32
CA SER A 306 -20.89 8.90 -4.87
C SER A 306 -19.73 9.48 -4.07
N ASP A 307 -19.89 9.56 -2.75
CA ASP A 307 -18.92 10.12 -1.80
C ASP A 307 -17.52 9.47 -1.86
N ASN A 308 -17.40 8.27 -2.45
CA ASN A 308 -16.13 7.54 -2.59
C ASN A 308 -15.44 7.70 -3.95
N ALA A 309 -15.87 8.65 -4.79
CA ALA A 309 -15.30 8.86 -6.14
C ALA A 309 -13.77 8.93 -6.16
N ASP A 310 -13.15 9.49 -5.11
CA ASP A 310 -11.70 9.56 -4.99
C ASP A 310 -11.05 8.20 -4.72
N VAL A 311 -11.66 7.33 -3.91
CA VAL A 311 -11.16 5.96 -3.67
C VAL A 311 -11.24 5.13 -4.95
N HIS A 312 -12.33 5.25 -5.70
CA HIS A 312 -12.47 4.59 -6.99
C HIS A 312 -11.41 5.05 -7.98
N ARG A 313 -11.09 6.34 -8.01
CA ARG A 313 -9.96 6.86 -8.80
C ARG A 313 -8.64 6.29 -8.32
N LEU A 314 -8.41 6.19 -7.01
CA LEU A 314 -7.17 5.59 -6.46
C LEU A 314 -7.01 4.13 -6.89
N LEU A 315 -8.09 3.34 -6.91
CA LEU A 315 -8.05 1.95 -7.38
C LEU A 315 -7.77 1.86 -8.88
N LEU A 316 -8.40 2.71 -9.69
CA LEU A 316 -8.12 2.80 -11.12
C LEU A 316 -6.67 3.24 -11.37
N GLU A 317 -6.18 4.23 -10.65
CA GLU A 317 -4.79 4.70 -10.73
C GLU A 317 -3.80 3.60 -10.35
N SER A 318 -4.09 2.80 -9.31
CA SER A 318 -3.30 1.61 -8.98
C SER A 318 -3.31 0.57 -10.11
N PHE A 319 -4.47 0.31 -10.72
CA PHE A 319 -4.59 -0.61 -11.85
C PHE A 319 -3.84 -0.14 -13.10
N TYR A 320 -3.85 1.17 -13.38
CA TYR A 320 -3.10 1.76 -14.50
C TYR A 320 -1.59 1.78 -14.22
N TYR A 321 -1.18 2.02 -12.97
CA TYR A 321 0.23 2.00 -12.59
C TYR A 321 0.88 0.63 -12.85
N GLU A 322 0.17 -0.48 -12.60
CA GLU A 322 0.65 -1.82 -12.94
C GLU A 322 0.85 -2.04 -14.45
N ARG A 323 0.16 -1.28 -15.31
CA ARG A 323 0.09 -1.52 -16.76
C ARG A 323 0.90 -0.54 -17.61
N ASP A 324 1.13 0.68 -17.15
CA ASP A 324 1.80 1.72 -17.96
C ASP A 324 3.29 1.87 -17.61
N THR A 325 4.10 1.99 -18.66
CA THR A 325 5.57 2.16 -18.60
C THR A 325 5.99 3.61 -18.85
N SER A 326 5.06 4.51 -19.19
CA SER A 326 5.40 5.90 -19.49
C SER A 326 5.72 6.71 -18.22
N LYS A 327 7.00 7.07 -18.05
CA LYS A 327 7.47 7.79 -16.85
C LYS A 327 6.65 9.06 -16.54
N SER A 328 6.30 9.87 -17.53
CA SER A 328 5.59 11.14 -17.27
C SER A 328 4.13 10.94 -16.82
N LEU A 329 3.40 9.98 -17.37
CA LEU A 329 2.03 9.72 -16.92
C LEU A 329 2.04 9.19 -15.49
N VAL A 330 3.00 8.32 -15.16
CA VAL A 330 3.20 7.78 -13.82
C VAL A 330 3.43 8.88 -12.78
N HIS A 331 4.30 9.85 -13.07
CA HIS A 331 4.60 10.96 -12.16
C HIS A 331 3.37 11.82 -11.85
N TRP A 332 2.56 12.10 -12.88
CA TRP A 332 1.33 12.89 -12.73
C TRP A 332 0.22 12.11 -12.03
N LEU A 333 0.00 10.84 -12.39
CA LEU A 333 -0.99 9.97 -11.73
C LEU A 333 -0.65 9.79 -10.25
N LEU A 334 0.62 9.54 -9.93
CA LEU A 334 1.08 9.39 -8.55
C LEU A 334 0.88 10.69 -7.76
N PHE A 335 1.21 11.85 -8.34
CA PHE A 335 0.96 13.14 -7.69
C PHE A 335 -0.53 13.35 -7.42
N ARG A 336 -1.40 13.10 -8.41
CA ARG A 336 -2.85 13.21 -8.25
C ARG A 336 -3.39 12.25 -7.19
N ALA A 337 -2.91 11.00 -7.18
CA ALA A 337 -3.25 10.02 -6.15
C ALA A 337 -2.89 10.54 -4.76
N MET A 338 -1.66 11.06 -4.61
CA MET A 338 -1.21 11.64 -3.35
C MET A 338 -2.07 12.81 -2.91
N GLU A 339 -2.48 13.71 -3.81
CA GLU A 339 -3.37 14.82 -3.48
C GLU A 339 -4.73 14.37 -2.91
N ARG A 340 -5.20 13.16 -3.26
CA ARG A 340 -6.42 12.56 -2.71
C ARG A 340 -6.19 11.77 -1.41
N CYS A 341 -4.97 11.28 -1.18
CA CYS A 341 -4.67 10.53 0.03
C CYS A 341 -4.64 11.42 1.28
N ASP A 342 -5.20 10.88 2.36
CA ASP A 342 -5.00 11.34 3.73
C ASP A 342 -3.50 11.23 4.09
N ASN A 343 -2.95 12.34 4.56
CA ASN A 343 -1.60 12.44 5.09
C ASN A 343 -1.63 13.24 6.39
N LEU A 344 -1.20 12.62 7.49
CA LEU A 344 -1.00 13.34 8.75
C LEU A 344 0.21 14.28 8.69
N ILE A 345 1.23 13.90 7.92
CA ILE A 345 2.47 14.65 7.76
C ILE A 345 2.67 14.93 6.27
N CYS A 346 2.73 16.21 5.87
CA CYS A 346 2.82 16.56 4.46
C CYS A 346 4.15 16.15 3.81
N SER A 347 5.25 16.13 4.57
CA SER A 347 6.57 15.78 4.03
C SER A 347 6.71 14.30 3.69
N ASP A 348 5.92 13.41 4.32
CA ASP A 348 5.88 11.97 4.00
C ASP A 348 5.54 11.72 2.52
N ARG A 349 4.75 12.60 1.91
CA ARG A 349 4.42 12.53 0.48
C ARG A 349 5.66 12.50 -0.41
N LEU A 350 6.74 13.20 -0.02
CA LEU A 350 7.99 13.20 -0.78
C LEU A 350 8.69 11.84 -0.72
N THR A 351 8.72 11.24 0.47
CA THR A 351 9.31 9.92 0.68
C THR A 351 8.50 8.85 -0.02
N ILE A 352 7.17 8.89 0.10
CA ILE A 352 6.26 8.00 -0.62
C ILE A 352 6.46 8.12 -2.13
N TYR A 353 6.50 9.34 -2.63
CA TYR A 353 6.70 9.60 -4.05
C TYR A 353 8.03 9.02 -4.54
N ALA A 354 9.11 9.27 -3.82
CA ALA A 354 10.44 8.76 -4.13
C ALA A 354 10.50 7.23 -4.09
N ASN A 355 9.82 6.62 -3.12
CA ASN A 355 9.74 5.17 -2.92
C ASN A 355 8.99 4.50 -4.08
N VAL A 356 7.79 4.97 -4.41
CA VAL A 356 7.00 4.42 -5.53
C VAL A 356 7.76 4.57 -6.86
N CYS A 357 8.36 5.74 -7.11
CA CYS A 357 9.16 5.98 -8.30
C CYS A 357 10.52 5.26 -8.30
N SER A 358 10.87 4.52 -7.25
CA SER A 358 12.18 3.85 -7.09
C SER A 358 13.37 4.80 -7.29
N PHE A 359 13.25 6.03 -6.79
CA PHE A 359 14.29 7.05 -6.94
C PHE A 359 15.55 6.72 -6.15
N ARG A 360 16.70 6.91 -6.80
CA ARG A 360 18.03 6.72 -6.19
C ARG A 360 18.40 7.86 -5.25
N TYR A 361 17.98 9.07 -5.60
CA TYR A 361 18.18 10.26 -4.79
C TYR A 361 16.86 10.58 -4.10
N LYS A 362 16.84 10.58 -2.77
CA LYS A 362 15.64 10.85 -1.97
C LYS A 362 15.88 12.08 -1.11
N LEU A 363 14.80 12.69 -0.62
CA LEU A 363 14.88 13.77 0.35
C LEU A 363 14.59 13.22 1.74
N ASN A 364 15.37 13.63 2.73
CA ASN A 364 15.07 13.40 4.13
C ASN A 364 13.82 14.22 4.51
N SER A 365 12.65 13.58 4.50
CA SER A 365 11.37 14.24 4.74
C SER A 365 11.22 14.74 6.18
N THR A 366 11.94 14.15 7.13
CA THR A 366 11.91 14.52 8.54
C THR A 366 12.47 15.93 8.73
N ILE A 367 13.63 16.23 8.13
CA ILE A 367 14.26 17.57 8.18
C ILE A 367 13.41 18.62 7.44
N LEU A 368 12.71 18.21 6.38
CA LEU A 368 11.84 19.09 5.60
C LEU A 368 10.46 19.30 6.23
N ASN A 369 10.13 18.64 7.34
CA ASN A 369 8.85 18.81 8.04
C ASN A 369 8.77 20.12 8.84
N ASP A 370 9.06 21.25 8.20
CA ASP A 370 9.07 22.60 8.76
C ASP A 370 8.18 23.49 7.89
N ILE A 371 7.48 24.46 8.49
CA ILE A 371 6.58 25.37 7.77
C ILE A 371 7.29 26.23 6.72
N LYS A 372 8.60 26.46 6.88
CA LYS A 372 9.40 27.23 5.90
C LYS A 372 9.57 26.53 4.55
N TYR A 373 9.37 25.22 4.49
CA TYR A 373 9.52 24.46 3.26
C TYR A 373 8.18 24.28 2.54
N SER A 374 8.21 24.61 1.25
CA SER A 374 7.14 24.40 0.28
C SER A 374 7.13 22.96 -0.22
N TYR A 375 5.98 22.27 -0.14
CA TYR A 375 5.83 20.92 -0.68
C TYR A 375 6.12 20.88 -2.19
N SER A 376 5.56 21.81 -2.95
CA SER A 376 5.75 21.90 -4.40
C SER A 376 7.21 22.07 -4.79
N THR A 377 7.94 22.88 -4.03
CA THR A 377 9.37 23.14 -4.27
C THR A 377 10.22 21.93 -3.91
N CYS A 378 9.91 21.25 -2.79
CA CYS A 378 10.60 20.02 -2.41
C CYS A 378 10.35 18.89 -3.43
N LEU A 379 9.12 18.75 -3.93
CA LEU A 379 8.79 17.76 -4.95
C LEU A 379 9.51 18.05 -6.28
N LEU A 380 9.55 19.32 -6.68
CA LEU A 380 10.33 19.75 -7.84
C LEU A 380 11.82 19.42 -7.67
N ALA A 381 12.40 19.75 -6.52
CA ALA A 381 13.80 19.43 -6.21
C ALA A 381 14.08 17.92 -6.25
N LEU A 382 13.19 17.10 -5.69
CA LEU A 382 13.28 15.63 -5.71
C LEU A 382 13.28 15.08 -7.14
N VAL A 383 12.33 15.53 -7.98
CA VAL A 383 12.24 15.09 -9.38
C VAL A 383 13.47 15.55 -10.16
N MET A 384 13.87 16.82 -10.03
CA MET A 384 15.08 17.35 -10.68
C MET A 384 16.34 16.59 -10.29
N ALA A 385 16.50 16.23 -9.02
CA ALA A 385 17.67 15.47 -8.57
C ALA A 385 17.79 14.12 -9.29
N ASN A 386 16.68 13.44 -9.55
CA ASN A 386 16.68 12.13 -10.21
C ASN A 386 16.72 12.24 -11.73
N GLU A 387 16.16 13.29 -12.34
CA GLU A 387 16.31 13.52 -13.78
C GLU A 387 17.72 13.97 -14.17
N VAL A 388 18.42 14.71 -13.30
CA VAL A 388 19.75 15.27 -13.60
C VAL A 388 20.89 14.34 -13.18
N LYS A 389 20.75 13.61 -12.06
CA LYS A 389 21.86 12.83 -11.48
C LYS A 389 21.83 11.34 -11.82
N ASP A 390 20.74 10.81 -12.37
CA ASP A 390 20.70 9.43 -12.84
C ASP A 390 21.35 9.31 -14.23
N LYS A 391 22.61 8.83 -14.23
CA LYS A 391 23.51 8.77 -15.40
C LYS A 391 23.43 7.45 -16.19
N LEU A 392 22.42 6.60 -15.97
CA LEU A 392 22.28 5.35 -16.73
C LEU A 392 21.75 5.55 -18.16
N THR A 393 21.34 6.76 -18.53
CA THR A 393 21.06 7.13 -19.92
C THR A 393 21.84 8.38 -20.28
N ILE A 394 22.77 8.25 -21.22
CA ILE A 394 23.66 9.32 -21.71
C ILE A 394 22.89 10.46 -22.39
N ASP A 395 21.58 10.30 -22.64
CA ASP A 395 20.73 11.22 -23.41
C ASP A 395 19.54 11.81 -22.62
N SER A 396 19.63 12.01 -21.30
CA SER A 396 18.59 12.75 -20.56
C SER A 396 18.87 14.26 -20.61
N PRO A 397 17.97 15.11 -21.15
CA PRO A 397 18.11 16.54 -21.03
C PRO A 397 17.98 16.92 -19.56
N LYS A 398 19.06 17.47 -18.99
CA LYS A 398 19.05 18.08 -17.66
C LYS A 398 17.88 19.07 -17.60
N ILE A 399 17.03 19.02 -16.57
CA ILE A 399 16.22 20.19 -16.24
C ILE A 399 17.22 21.28 -15.86
N ASP A 400 17.47 22.18 -16.80
CA ASP A 400 18.19 23.41 -16.52
C ASP A 400 17.27 24.27 -15.64
N PRO A 401 17.66 24.59 -14.39
CA PRO A 401 16.88 25.48 -13.53
C PRO A 401 16.57 26.82 -14.21
N SER A 402 17.37 27.23 -15.20
CA SER A 402 17.15 28.44 -16.02
C SER A 402 15.87 28.40 -16.86
N ASN A 403 15.35 27.20 -17.19
CA ASN A 403 14.15 27.01 -18.02
C ASN A 403 12.86 26.84 -17.20
N LEU A 404 12.90 26.98 -15.88
CA LEU A 404 11.72 26.90 -15.03
C LEU A 404 10.78 28.09 -15.30
N ASN A 405 9.59 27.79 -15.79
CA ASN A 405 8.44 28.70 -15.84
C ASN A 405 7.84 28.88 -14.43
N VAL A 406 8.09 30.03 -13.81
CA VAL A 406 7.57 30.36 -12.47
C VAL A 406 6.06 30.61 -12.45
N ASP A 407 5.44 30.86 -13.61
CA ASP A 407 3.99 31.06 -13.73
C ASP A 407 3.19 29.75 -13.73
N GLN A 408 3.88 28.61 -13.61
CA GLN A 408 3.26 27.29 -13.51
C GLN A 408 3.37 26.75 -12.09
N ASN A 409 2.50 25.80 -11.76
CA ASN A 409 2.55 25.04 -10.51
C ASN A 409 3.27 23.70 -10.72
N VAL A 410 3.47 22.94 -9.64
CA VAL A 410 4.16 21.65 -9.71
C VAL A 410 3.43 20.62 -10.57
N GLU A 411 2.10 20.63 -10.58
CA GLU A 411 1.31 19.68 -11.38
C GLU A 411 1.61 19.81 -12.88
N TRP A 412 1.72 21.04 -13.38
CA TRP A 412 2.05 21.31 -14.78
C TRP A 412 3.36 20.63 -15.18
N TYR A 413 4.40 20.71 -14.35
CA TYR A 413 5.69 20.08 -14.63
C TYR A 413 5.58 18.56 -14.71
N LEU A 414 4.80 17.94 -13.81
CA LEU A 414 4.60 16.50 -13.79
C LEU A 414 3.75 16.00 -14.97
N GLY A 415 2.82 16.82 -15.46
CA GLY A 415 1.90 16.47 -16.57
C GLY A 415 2.33 16.93 -17.98
N SER A 416 3.36 17.77 -18.11
CA SER A 416 3.64 18.56 -19.33
C SER A 416 3.96 17.76 -20.61
N LYS A 417 4.26 16.45 -20.56
CA LYS A 417 4.37 15.65 -21.81
C LYS A 417 3.03 15.53 -22.54
N ARG A 418 1.90 15.68 -21.84
CA ARG A 418 0.56 15.67 -22.46
C ARG A 418 0.31 16.90 -23.35
N ALA A 419 0.86 18.06 -22.98
CA ALA A 419 0.73 19.29 -23.76
C ALA A 419 1.54 19.26 -25.06
N LYS A 420 2.68 18.55 -25.10
CA LYS A 420 3.52 18.40 -26.31
C LYS A 420 3.10 17.25 -27.23
N GLN A 421 2.43 16.22 -26.72
CA GLN A 421 1.96 15.08 -27.54
C GLN A 421 0.56 15.27 -28.15
N MET A 422 -0.28 16.16 -27.62
CA MET A 422 -1.58 16.51 -28.24
C MET A 422 -1.50 17.74 -29.16
N SER A 423 -0.31 18.33 -29.32
CA SER A 423 -0.05 19.49 -30.20
C SER A 423 0.97 19.18 -31.31
N GLY A 424 1.27 17.90 -31.53
CA GLY A 424 2.16 17.41 -32.59
C GLY A 424 1.41 16.55 -33.59
#